data_AF-A0A2V8ND48-F1
#
_entry.id   AF-A0A2V8ND48-F1
#
_cell.length_a   1.000
_cell.length_b   1.000
_cell.length_c   1.000
_cell.angle_alpha   90.00
_cell.angle_beta   90.00
_cell.angle_gamma   90.00
#
_symmetry.space_group_name_H-M   'P 1'
#
loop_
_entity.id
_entity.type
_entity.pdbx_description
1 polymer ?
#
loop_
_entity_poly.entity_id
_entity_poly.type
_entity_poly.pdbx_seq_one_letter_code
_entity_poly.pdbx_strand_id
1 'polypeptide(L)'
;MRKLLFRSALLSATLLMTLGVNTSAQAQSTTTSVTGPPVFNDIKGDRKDIRKDTKEIRSDRRDVRSDRRDVREDIKEGESKLDIAADRRDLRQDNRDLRGDVHDRRKDARDLRNDLDVRSDRRDTRRDTKDIRSDRRDIRSDVRDVREDRKEGESKAEVRSDLSDLHRDRHDLRTDRRDRRTDVRDLRHDRHGR
;
A
#
# COMPACT_ATOMS: atom_id res chain seq x y z
N MET A 1 -50.58 10.19 23.21
CA MET A 1 -50.34 10.55 21.80
C MET A 1 -48.88 10.98 21.61
N ARG A 2 -47.99 10.03 21.34
CA ARG A 2 -46.61 10.30 20.91
C ARG A 2 -46.36 9.47 19.64
N LYS A 3 -45.72 10.12 18.68
CA LYS A 3 -45.83 9.87 17.25
C LYS A 3 -44.98 8.66 16.85
N LEU A 4 -45.60 7.64 16.26
CA LEU A 4 -44.92 6.57 15.53
C LEU A 4 -44.25 7.17 14.29
N LEU A 5 -42.91 7.21 14.27
CA LEU A 5 -42.13 7.54 13.09
C LEU A 5 -41.59 6.25 12.48
N PHE A 6 -42.44 5.54 11.72
CA PHE A 6 -41.97 4.54 10.78
C PHE A 6 -41.24 5.26 9.63
N ARG A 7 -39.92 5.11 9.54
CA ARG A 7 -39.17 5.51 8.36
C ARG A 7 -38.78 4.26 7.57
N SER A 8 -39.51 4.11 6.47
CA SER A 8 -39.44 3.08 5.43
C SER A 8 -38.05 2.91 4.82
N ALA A 9 -37.56 1.67 4.80
CA ALA A 9 -36.50 1.21 3.91
C ALA A 9 -37.02 1.11 2.47
N LEU A 10 -36.30 1.69 1.51
CA LEU A 10 -36.57 1.55 0.07
C LEU A 10 -35.49 0.67 -0.57
N LEU A 11 -35.95 -0.46 -1.09
CA LEU A 11 -35.21 -1.45 -1.88
C LEU A 11 -35.39 -1.20 -3.38
N SER A 12 -34.37 -1.61 -4.13
CA SER A 12 -34.39 -2.14 -5.51
C SER A 12 -34.39 -1.17 -6.69
N ALA A 13 -33.45 -1.41 -7.62
CA ALA A 13 -33.74 -1.66 -9.05
C ALA A 13 -32.44 -2.04 -9.79
N THR A 14 -32.21 -3.34 -9.96
CA THR A 14 -31.33 -3.90 -10.99
C THR A 14 -32.08 -3.91 -12.32
N LEU A 15 -31.45 -3.39 -13.38
CA LEU A 15 -31.98 -3.47 -14.75
C LEU A 15 -30.95 -4.19 -15.65
N LEU A 16 -31.43 -5.30 -16.21
CA LEU A 16 -30.81 -6.20 -17.18
C LEU A 16 -31.29 -5.80 -18.59
N MET A 17 -30.40 -5.96 -19.61
CA MET A 17 -30.60 -6.03 -21.08
C MET A 17 -29.53 -5.16 -21.79
N THR A 18 -28.83 -5.56 -22.85
CA THR A 18 -29.10 -6.53 -23.93
C THR A 18 -27.80 -6.89 -24.68
N LEU A 19 -27.82 -8.07 -25.31
CA LEU A 19 -26.83 -8.64 -26.23
C LEU A 19 -26.64 -7.83 -27.52
N GLY A 20 -25.41 -7.83 -28.02
CA GLY A 20 -25.06 -7.44 -29.38
C GLY A 20 -23.73 -8.09 -29.79
N VAL A 21 -23.80 -9.25 -30.45
CA VAL A 21 -22.67 -9.96 -31.03
C VAL A 21 -22.42 -9.40 -32.42
N ASN A 22 -21.25 -8.79 -32.64
CA ASN A 22 -20.73 -8.51 -33.97
C ASN A 22 -19.29 -9.02 -34.02
N THR A 23 -19.10 -10.13 -34.73
CA THR A 23 -17.82 -10.74 -35.03
C THR A 23 -17.20 -10.04 -36.23
N SER A 24 -16.12 -9.29 -36.00
CA SER A 24 -15.16 -8.96 -37.06
C SER A 24 -13.76 -9.27 -36.54
N ALA A 25 -13.18 -10.32 -37.11
CA ALA A 25 -11.83 -10.77 -36.82
C ALA A 25 -10.85 -9.86 -37.57
N GLN A 26 -10.21 -8.94 -36.85
CA GLN A 26 -8.97 -8.31 -37.29
C GLN A 26 -7.86 -8.71 -36.33
N ALA A 27 -6.85 -9.36 -36.90
CA ALA A 27 -5.63 -9.75 -36.21
C ALA A 27 -4.87 -8.49 -35.78
N GLN A 28 -5.04 -8.08 -34.53
CA GLN A 28 -4.19 -7.10 -33.87
C GLN A 28 -3.15 -7.84 -33.03
N SER A 29 -1.91 -7.68 -33.44
CA SER A 29 -0.71 -7.96 -32.65
C SER A 29 -0.79 -7.17 -31.34
N THR A 30 -1.14 -7.85 -30.25
CA THR A 30 -1.15 -7.29 -28.90
C THR A 30 0.27 -7.29 -28.34
N THR A 31 1.00 -6.20 -28.60
CA THR A 31 2.01 -5.75 -27.64
C THR A 31 1.27 -5.38 -26.36
N THR A 32 1.37 -6.24 -25.35
CA THR A 32 0.78 -6.03 -24.02
C THR A 32 1.45 -4.83 -23.36
N SER A 33 0.97 -3.62 -23.65
CA SER A 33 1.23 -2.43 -22.84
C SER A 33 0.42 -2.57 -21.55
N VAL A 34 1.02 -3.21 -20.55
CA VAL A 34 0.50 -3.23 -19.17
C VAL A 34 0.72 -1.84 -18.58
N THR A 35 -0.14 -0.90 -18.96
CA THR A 35 -0.23 0.43 -18.36
C THR A 35 -1.50 0.48 -17.51
N GLY A 36 -1.53 -0.31 -16.43
CA GLY A 36 -2.37 0.03 -15.30
C GLY A 36 -1.85 1.34 -14.68
N PRO A 37 -2.72 2.21 -14.13
CA PRO A 37 -2.29 3.43 -13.48
C PRO A 37 -1.24 3.11 -12.40
N PRO A 38 -0.22 3.95 -12.21
CA PRO A 38 0.79 3.70 -11.19
C PRO A 38 0.13 3.74 -9.82
N VAL A 39 -0.02 2.58 -9.19
CA VAL A 39 -0.60 2.33 -7.85
C VAL A 39 0.09 3.11 -6.70
N PHE A 40 1.11 3.92 -7.00
CA PHE A 40 2.00 4.56 -6.02
C PHE A 40 1.57 5.96 -5.55
N ASN A 41 0.39 6.43 -5.94
CA ASN A 41 -0.06 7.78 -5.63
C ASN A 41 -1.19 7.89 -4.62
N ASP A 42 -1.68 6.80 -4.03
CA ASP A 42 -2.87 6.89 -3.16
C ASP A 42 -2.65 6.79 -1.64
N ILE A 43 -1.41 6.80 -1.15
CA ILE A 43 -1.11 6.88 0.30
C ILE A 43 -1.87 8.02 1.00
N LYS A 44 -2.10 9.14 0.30
CA LYS A 44 -2.86 10.27 0.83
C LYS A 44 -4.37 10.00 0.81
N GLY A 45 -4.89 9.35 -0.23
CA GLY A 45 -6.30 8.92 -0.29
C GLY A 45 -6.58 7.84 0.73
N ASP A 46 -5.78 6.78 0.79
CA ASP A 46 -5.90 5.69 1.78
C ASP A 46 -5.96 6.23 3.22
N ARG A 47 -5.08 7.19 3.57
CA ARG A 47 -5.11 7.85 4.88
C ARG A 47 -6.41 8.62 5.13
N LYS A 48 -6.94 9.26 4.09
CA LYS A 48 -8.19 10.01 4.16
C LYS A 48 -9.39 9.06 4.31
N ASP A 49 -9.38 7.95 3.58
CA ASP A 49 -10.43 6.94 3.57
C ASP A 49 -10.47 6.19 4.90
N ILE A 50 -9.34 5.68 5.38
CA ILE A 50 -9.22 5.10 6.74
C ILE A 50 -9.74 6.07 7.80
N ARG A 51 -9.45 7.37 7.67
CA ARG A 51 -9.94 8.40 8.60
C ARG A 51 -11.44 8.58 8.50
N LYS A 52 -12.01 8.50 7.30
CA LYS A 52 -13.45 8.57 7.05
C LYS A 52 -14.14 7.34 7.65
N ASP A 53 -13.68 6.13 7.34
CA ASP A 53 -14.25 4.88 7.88
C ASP A 53 -14.15 4.84 9.40
N THR A 54 -13.05 5.33 9.97
CA THR A 54 -12.90 5.44 11.44
C THR A 54 -13.98 6.32 12.06
N LYS A 55 -14.39 7.40 11.37
CA LYS A 55 -15.47 8.28 11.86
C LYS A 55 -16.84 7.63 11.69
N GLU A 56 -17.09 6.97 10.56
CA GLU A 56 -18.34 6.28 10.25
C GLU A 56 -18.58 5.14 11.25
N ILE A 57 -17.61 4.23 11.41
CA ILE A 57 -17.63 3.15 12.42
C ILE A 57 -17.86 3.69 13.84
N ARG A 58 -17.32 4.88 14.16
CA ARG A 58 -17.56 5.50 15.47
C ARG A 58 -18.99 6.00 15.61
N SER A 59 -19.60 6.49 14.52
CA SER A 59 -21.01 6.86 14.49
C SER A 59 -21.90 5.64 14.65
N ASP A 60 -21.70 4.61 13.84
CA ASP A 60 -22.51 3.40 13.86
C ASP A 60 -22.45 2.71 15.23
N ARG A 61 -21.29 2.73 15.89
CA ARG A 61 -21.15 2.25 17.28
C ARG A 61 -21.99 3.03 18.29
N ARG A 62 -22.20 4.33 18.08
CA ARG A 62 -23.09 5.13 18.93
C ARG A 62 -24.53 4.81 18.65
N ASP A 63 -24.89 4.65 17.38
CA ASP A 63 -26.26 4.34 16.96
C ASP A 63 -26.67 2.96 17.49
N VAL A 64 -25.86 1.92 17.27
CA VAL A 64 -26.04 0.58 17.88
C VAL A 64 -26.13 0.64 19.41
N ARG A 65 -25.42 1.57 20.06
CA ARG A 65 -25.51 1.73 21.52
C ARG A 65 -26.82 2.38 21.94
N SER A 66 -27.34 3.33 21.15
CA SER A 66 -28.66 3.94 21.34
C SER A 66 -29.75 2.91 21.15
N ASP A 67 -29.75 2.17 20.04
CA ASP A 67 -30.78 1.17 19.73
C ASP A 67 -30.81 0.06 20.80
N ARG A 68 -29.65 -0.32 21.34
CA ARG A 68 -29.57 -1.24 22.49
C ARG A 68 -30.19 -0.68 23.77
N ARG A 69 -30.17 0.63 23.96
CA ARG A 69 -30.83 1.29 25.10
C ARG A 69 -32.33 1.31 24.86
N ASP A 70 -32.77 1.65 23.66
CA ASP A 70 -34.18 1.76 23.32
C ASP A 70 -34.86 0.39 23.45
N VAL A 71 -34.26 -0.68 22.91
CA VAL A 71 -34.73 -2.07 23.12
C VAL A 71 -34.84 -2.45 24.61
N ARG A 72 -33.98 -1.92 25.48
CA ARG A 72 -34.08 -2.17 26.93
C ARG A 72 -35.23 -1.41 27.57
N GLU A 73 -35.53 -0.21 27.07
CA GLU A 73 -36.67 0.60 27.52
C GLU A 73 -37.97 -0.05 27.07
N ASP A 74 -38.09 -0.48 25.81
CA ASP A 74 -39.26 -1.19 25.28
C ASP A 74 -39.58 -2.46 26.08
N ILE A 75 -38.54 -3.23 26.44
CA ILE A 75 -38.69 -4.40 27.32
C ILE A 75 -39.23 -4.00 28.71
N LYS A 76 -38.81 -2.86 29.25
CA LYS A 76 -39.23 -2.38 30.57
C LYS A 76 -40.66 -1.82 30.54
N GLU A 77 -41.03 -1.17 29.44
CA GLU A 77 -42.35 -0.57 29.22
C GLU A 77 -43.41 -1.62 28.82
N GLY A 78 -42.97 -2.84 28.48
CA GLY A 78 -43.85 -3.96 28.19
C GLY A 78 -44.34 -3.98 26.74
N GLU A 79 -43.53 -3.43 25.82
CA GLU A 79 -43.80 -3.44 24.39
C GLU A 79 -43.97 -4.86 23.82
N SER A 80 -44.54 -4.94 22.62
CA SER A 80 -44.86 -6.23 22.02
C SER A 80 -43.60 -7.07 21.78
N LYS A 81 -43.70 -8.39 22.03
CA LYS A 81 -42.60 -9.33 21.78
C LYS A 81 -42.17 -9.36 20.31
N LEU A 82 -43.07 -9.03 19.39
CA LEU A 82 -42.79 -9.00 17.96
C LEU A 82 -41.91 -7.80 17.62
N ASP A 83 -42.20 -6.62 18.18
CA ASP A 83 -41.42 -5.40 17.96
C ASP A 83 -40.00 -5.54 18.54
N ILE A 84 -39.90 -5.97 19.81
CA ILE A 84 -38.60 -6.25 20.45
C ILE A 84 -37.77 -7.29 19.65
N ALA A 85 -38.42 -8.26 19.01
CA ALA A 85 -37.74 -9.25 18.19
C ALA A 85 -37.26 -8.68 16.84
N ALA A 86 -38.01 -7.75 16.26
CA ALA A 86 -37.61 -7.00 15.07
C ALA A 86 -36.39 -6.11 15.38
N ASP A 87 -36.43 -5.32 16.43
CA ASP A 87 -35.31 -4.43 16.79
C ASP A 87 -34.04 -5.21 17.12
N ARG A 88 -34.17 -6.38 17.77
CA ARG A 88 -33.04 -7.29 18.00
C ARG A 88 -32.47 -7.87 16.72
N ARG A 89 -33.29 -8.04 15.67
CA ARG A 89 -32.83 -8.49 14.36
C ARG A 89 -32.05 -7.37 13.67
N ASP A 90 -32.58 -6.15 13.71
CA ASP A 90 -31.94 -4.98 13.11
C ASP A 90 -30.58 -4.71 13.79
N LEU A 91 -30.55 -4.71 15.13
CA LEU A 91 -29.31 -4.65 15.90
C LEU A 91 -28.29 -5.74 15.52
N ARG A 92 -28.73 -6.96 15.19
CA ARG A 92 -27.82 -8.02 14.75
C ARG A 92 -27.26 -7.74 13.35
N GLN A 93 -28.07 -7.14 12.47
CA GLN A 93 -27.66 -6.74 11.15
C GLN A 93 -26.66 -5.58 11.23
N ASP A 94 -26.95 -4.52 12.01
CA ASP A 94 -26.02 -3.40 12.21
C ASP A 94 -24.68 -3.86 12.80
N ASN A 95 -24.72 -4.80 13.76
CA ASN A 95 -23.50 -5.38 14.32
C ASN A 95 -22.72 -6.23 13.31
N ARG A 96 -23.37 -6.80 12.29
CA ARG A 96 -22.72 -7.53 11.20
C ARG A 96 -22.07 -6.55 10.23
N ASP A 97 -22.79 -5.50 9.85
CA ASP A 97 -22.29 -4.48 8.91
C ASP A 97 -21.08 -3.75 9.53
N LEU A 98 -21.20 -3.34 10.80
CA LEU A 98 -20.09 -2.77 11.56
C LEU A 98 -18.84 -3.67 11.64
N ARG A 99 -19.03 -5.00 11.65
CA ARG A 99 -17.90 -5.94 11.61
C ARG A 99 -17.24 -5.96 10.23
N GLY A 100 -18.04 -5.84 9.16
CA GLY A 100 -17.58 -5.64 7.79
C GLY A 100 -16.74 -4.37 7.68
N ASP A 101 -17.28 -3.22 8.08
CA ASP A 101 -16.57 -1.94 7.99
C ASP A 101 -15.25 -1.95 8.77
N VAL A 102 -15.25 -2.57 9.96
CA VAL A 102 -14.02 -2.75 10.75
C VAL A 102 -13.01 -3.65 10.06
N HIS A 103 -13.46 -4.67 9.33
CA HIS A 103 -12.61 -5.55 8.55
C HIS A 103 -11.99 -4.81 7.36
N ASP A 104 -12.80 -4.08 6.60
CA ASP A 104 -12.36 -3.34 5.41
C ASP A 104 -11.35 -2.25 5.79
N ARG A 105 -11.66 -1.43 6.80
CA ARG A 105 -10.69 -0.45 7.31
C ARG A 105 -9.37 -1.08 7.77
N ARG A 106 -9.40 -2.31 8.31
CA ARG A 106 -8.17 -3.03 8.71
C ARG A 106 -7.37 -3.50 7.50
N LYS A 107 -8.04 -3.88 6.41
CA LYS A 107 -7.41 -4.22 5.15
C LYS A 107 -6.74 -2.98 4.54
N ASP A 108 -7.46 -1.86 4.47
CA ASP A 108 -6.90 -0.60 3.94
C ASP A 108 -5.70 -0.12 4.75
N ALA A 109 -5.74 -0.26 6.08
CA ALA A 109 -4.60 0.05 6.93
C ALA A 109 -3.38 -0.85 6.69
N ARG A 110 -3.60 -2.12 6.32
CA ARG A 110 -2.53 -3.05 5.95
C ARG A 110 -1.94 -2.68 4.59
N ASP A 111 -2.79 -2.38 3.63
CA ASP A 111 -2.37 -2.01 2.27
C ASP A 111 -1.57 -0.70 2.29
N LEU A 112 -2.03 0.30 3.04
CA LEU A 112 -1.29 1.54 3.30
C LEU A 112 0.09 1.28 3.94
N ARG A 113 0.19 0.32 4.87
CA ARG A 113 1.48 -0.02 5.48
C ARG A 113 2.43 -0.61 4.43
N ASN A 114 1.96 -1.55 3.62
CA ASN A 114 2.76 -2.15 2.55
C ASN A 114 3.22 -1.08 1.54
N ASP A 115 2.37 -0.10 1.21
CA ASP A 115 2.75 1.03 0.34
C ASP A 115 3.87 1.89 0.93
N LEU A 116 3.83 2.12 2.25
CA LEU A 116 4.87 2.87 2.95
C LEU A 116 6.20 2.10 2.99
N ASP A 117 6.16 0.79 3.18
CA ASP A 117 7.34 -0.07 3.17
C ASP A 117 8.02 -0.01 1.79
N VAL A 118 7.27 -0.25 0.71
CA VAL A 118 7.81 -0.18 -0.66
C VAL A 118 8.33 1.23 -1.02
N ARG A 119 7.71 2.28 -0.45
CA ARG A 119 8.21 3.66 -0.60
C ARG A 119 9.55 3.85 0.10
N SER A 120 9.77 3.23 1.26
CA SER A 120 11.05 3.25 1.99
C SER A 120 12.14 2.53 1.19
N ASP A 121 11.87 1.31 0.75
CA ASP A 121 12.83 0.50 0.01
C ASP A 121 13.28 1.20 -1.29
N ARG A 122 12.34 1.85 -1.99
CA ARG A 122 12.67 2.68 -3.17
C ARG A 122 13.59 3.85 -2.82
N ARG A 123 13.45 4.45 -1.64
CA ARG A 123 14.32 5.54 -1.18
C ARG A 123 15.71 5.02 -0.86
N ASP A 124 15.81 3.83 -0.27
CA ASP A 124 17.09 3.21 0.06
C ASP A 124 17.84 2.79 -1.20
N THR A 125 17.19 2.10 -2.14
CA THR A 125 17.78 1.82 -3.46
C THR A 125 18.29 3.09 -4.16
N ARG A 126 17.58 4.23 -4.02
CA ARG A 126 18.02 5.51 -4.60
C ARG A 126 19.28 6.06 -3.92
N ARG A 127 19.44 5.87 -2.62
CA ARG A 127 20.65 6.22 -1.86
C ARG A 127 21.82 5.35 -2.28
N ASP A 128 21.65 4.03 -2.32
CA ASP A 128 22.71 3.12 -2.76
C ASP A 128 23.16 3.44 -4.19
N THR A 129 22.22 3.86 -5.06
CA THR A 129 22.57 4.30 -6.42
C THR A 129 23.36 5.62 -6.43
N LYS A 130 23.20 6.49 -5.45
CA LYS A 130 24.03 7.70 -5.31
C LYS A 130 25.40 7.35 -4.75
N ASP A 131 25.46 6.51 -3.74
CA ASP A 131 26.70 6.11 -3.07
C ASP A 131 27.62 5.36 -4.06
N ILE A 132 27.08 4.36 -4.76
CA ILE A 132 27.77 3.64 -5.86
C ILE A 132 28.26 4.58 -6.99
N ARG A 133 27.61 5.74 -7.19
CA ARG A 133 28.08 6.74 -8.16
C ARG A 133 29.23 7.57 -7.58
N SER A 134 29.21 7.87 -6.29
CA SER A 134 30.31 8.54 -5.58
C SER A 134 31.54 7.64 -5.58
N ASP A 135 31.44 6.40 -5.09
CA ASP A 135 32.59 5.49 -5.02
C ASP A 135 33.21 5.26 -6.40
N ARG A 136 32.37 5.20 -7.45
CA ARG A 136 32.88 5.10 -8.82
C ARG A 136 33.68 6.34 -9.25
N ARG A 137 33.30 7.53 -8.78
CA ARG A 137 34.04 8.78 -9.03
C ARG A 137 35.34 8.80 -8.25
N ASP A 138 35.29 8.37 -7.00
CA ASP A 138 36.44 8.37 -6.09
C ASP A 138 37.51 7.40 -6.59
N ILE A 139 37.13 6.14 -6.88
CA ILE A 139 38.01 5.15 -7.54
C ILE A 139 38.59 5.68 -8.87
N ARG A 140 37.85 6.50 -9.63
CA ARG A 140 38.39 7.11 -10.85
C ARG A 140 39.40 8.21 -10.58
N SER A 141 39.27 8.92 -9.46
CA SER A 141 40.28 9.85 -8.99
C SER A 141 41.51 9.10 -8.54
N ASP A 142 41.37 8.11 -7.67
CA ASP A 142 42.48 7.34 -7.13
C ASP A 142 43.26 6.62 -8.25
N VAL A 143 42.56 6.09 -9.27
CA VAL A 143 43.24 5.55 -10.47
C VAL A 143 44.06 6.60 -11.22
N ARG A 144 43.65 7.87 -11.24
CA ARG A 144 44.44 8.95 -11.85
C ARG A 144 45.62 9.31 -10.98
N ASP A 145 45.43 9.43 -9.68
CA ASP A 145 46.47 9.79 -8.72
C ASP A 145 47.61 8.74 -8.75
N VAL A 146 47.27 7.46 -8.65
CA VAL A 146 48.22 6.34 -8.81
C VAL A 146 48.97 6.36 -10.14
N ARG A 147 48.37 6.89 -11.21
CA ARG A 147 49.05 7.05 -12.52
C ARG A 147 50.00 8.24 -12.53
N GLU A 148 49.71 9.29 -11.78
CA GLU A 148 50.56 10.47 -11.62
C GLU A 148 51.75 10.14 -10.73
N ASP A 149 51.54 9.51 -9.57
CA ASP A 149 52.61 9.08 -8.64
C ASP A 149 53.66 8.20 -9.35
N ARG A 150 53.17 7.28 -10.19
CA ARG A 150 54.02 6.41 -11.00
C ARG A 150 54.86 7.16 -12.04
N LYS A 151 54.37 8.29 -12.57
CA LYS A 151 55.12 9.14 -13.50
C LYS A 151 56.13 10.02 -12.76
N GLU A 152 55.77 10.50 -11.58
CA GLU A 152 56.60 11.38 -10.74
C GLU A 152 57.71 10.63 -10.00
N GLY A 153 57.66 9.30 -10.00
CA GLY A 153 58.72 8.44 -9.49
C GLY A 153 58.58 8.11 -8.01
N GLU A 154 57.35 8.12 -7.50
CA GLU A 154 57.03 7.67 -6.15
C GLU A 154 57.53 6.25 -5.85
N SER A 155 57.64 5.94 -4.56
CA SER A 155 58.20 4.66 -4.15
C SER A 155 57.27 3.52 -4.59
N LYS A 156 57.88 2.37 -4.94
CA LYS A 156 57.10 1.16 -5.26
C LYS A 156 56.23 0.68 -4.08
N ALA A 157 56.53 1.11 -2.86
CA ALA A 157 55.77 0.74 -1.68
C ALA A 157 54.45 1.52 -1.60
N GLU A 158 54.49 2.83 -1.81
CA GLU A 158 53.31 3.72 -1.83
C GLU A 158 52.34 3.31 -2.93
N VAL A 159 52.81 3.25 -4.18
CA VAL A 159 51.99 2.80 -5.33
C VAL A 159 51.36 1.43 -5.12
N ARG A 160 52.02 0.51 -4.38
CA ARG A 160 51.46 -0.81 -4.04
C ARG A 160 50.36 -0.72 -2.97
N SER A 161 50.49 0.21 -2.02
CA SER A 161 49.47 0.47 -1.01
C SER A 161 48.20 0.97 -1.69
N ASP A 162 48.31 2.00 -2.53
CA ASP A 162 47.16 2.61 -3.19
C ASP A 162 46.47 1.65 -4.15
N LEU A 163 47.23 0.83 -4.87
CA LEU A 163 46.68 -0.25 -5.70
C LEU A 163 45.92 -1.31 -4.86
N SER A 164 46.35 -1.55 -3.62
CA SER A 164 45.68 -2.47 -2.70
C SER A 164 44.37 -1.87 -2.18
N ASP A 165 44.35 -0.59 -1.85
CA ASP A 165 43.15 0.13 -1.44
C ASP A 165 42.15 0.21 -2.59
N LEU A 166 42.61 0.57 -3.79
CA LEU A 166 41.78 0.57 -5.00
C LEU A 166 41.15 -0.80 -5.30
N HIS A 167 41.88 -1.88 -5.00
CA HIS A 167 41.37 -3.24 -5.15
C HIS A 167 40.23 -3.51 -4.16
N ARG A 168 40.35 -3.06 -2.90
CA ARG A 168 39.30 -3.16 -1.88
C ARG A 168 38.08 -2.35 -2.26
N ASP A 169 38.24 -1.08 -2.63
CA ASP A 169 37.13 -0.21 -3.03
C ASP A 169 36.37 -0.77 -4.22
N ARG A 170 37.10 -1.34 -5.19
CA ARG A 170 36.49 -2.00 -6.36
C ARG A 170 35.73 -3.27 -5.98
N HIS A 171 36.21 -3.99 -4.97
CA HIS A 171 35.51 -5.16 -4.44
C HIS A 171 34.22 -4.74 -3.74
N ASP A 172 34.27 -3.74 -2.88
CA ASP A 172 33.11 -3.26 -2.12
C ASP A 172 32.05 -2.67 -3.06
N LEU A 173 32.47 -1.85 -4.03
CA LEU A 173 31.60 -1.36 -5.10
C LEU A 173 30.92 -2.49 -5.90
N ARG A 174 31.55 -3.65 -6.03
CA ARG A 174 30.94 -4.81 -6.69
C ARG A 174 29.88 -5.46 -5.79
N THR A 175 30.13 -5.54 -4.49
CA THR A 175 29.20 -6.03 -3.48
C THR A 175 27.97 -5.14 -3.42
N ASP A 176 28.12 -3.83 -3.27
CA ASP A 176 26.99 -2.89 -3.20
C ASP A 176 26.13 -2.94 -4.47
N ARG A 177 26.77 -3.12 -5.63
CA ARG A 177 26.05 -3.30 -6.90
C ARG A 177 25.25 -4.59 -6.96
N ARG A 178 25.71 -5.64 -6.30
CA ARG A 178 24.98 -6.92 -6.20
C ARG A 178 23.81 -6.76 -5.24
N ASP A 179 24.02 -6.16 -4.08
CA ASP A 179 22.99 -6.00 -3.05
C ASP A 179 21.86 -5.13 -3.58
N ARG A 180 22.18 -3.96 -4.15
CA ARG A 180 21.17 -3.12 -4.82
C ARG A 180 20.43 -3.84 -5.95
N ARG A 181 21.07 -4.79 -6.66
CA ARG A 181 20.38 -5.58 -7.70
C ARG A 181 19.38 -6.55 -7.08
N THR A 182 19.69 -7.10 -5.91
CA THR A 182 18.78 -7.92 -5.11
C THR A 182 17.62 -7.06 -4.61
N ASP A 183 17.89 -5.91 -3.99
CA ASP A 183 16.83 -5.02 -3.50
C ASP A 183 15.88 -4.56 -4.61
N VAL A 184 16.43 -4.21 -5.78
CA VAL A 184 15.62 -3.87 -6.96
C VAL A 184 14.81 -5.05 -7.46
N ARG A 185 15.30 -6.28 -7.32
CA ARG A 185 14.56 -7.49 -7.69
C ARG A 185 13.42 -7.71 -6.70
N ASP A 186 13.67 -7.59 -5.41
CA ASP A 186 12.67 -7.82 -4.36
C ASP A 186 11.54 -6.80 -4.47
N LEU A 187 11.89 -5.51 -4.65
CA LEU A 187 10.96 -4.43 -4.97
C LEU A 187 10.07 -4.69 -6.20
N ARG A 188 10.54 -5.45 -7.19
CA ARG A 188 9.74 -5.84 -8.36
C ARG A 188 8.77 -6.98 -8.02
N HIS A 189 9.18 -7.92 -7.17
CA HIS A 189 8.32 -9.01 -6.71
C HIS A 189 7.20 -8.47 -5.82
N ASP A 190 7.51 -7.55 -4.91
CA ASP A 190 6.53 -6.91 -4.03
C ASP A 190 5.46 -6.12 -4.81
N ARG A 191 5.80 -5.68 -6.03
CA ARG A 191 4.88 -5.04 -6.96
C ARG A 191 4.01 -6.03 -7.75
N HIS A 192 4.48 -7.25 -8.00
CA HIS A 192 3.78 -8.26 -8.80
C HIS A 192 3.02 -9.29 -7.96
N GLY A 193 3.28 -9.37 -6.65
CA GLY A 193 2.48 -10.18 -5.70
C GLY A 193 1.18 -9.52 -5.23
N ARG A 194 0.71 -8.47 -5.92
CA ARG A 194 -0.57 -7.80 -5.67
C ARG A 194 -1.60 -8.15 -6.72
#